data_AF-A0A836TSV1-F1
#
_entry.id   AF-A0A836TSV1-F1
#
_cell.length_a   1.000
_cell.length_b   1.000
_cell.length_c   1.000
_cell.angle_alpha   90.00
_cell.angle_beta   90.00
_cell.angle_gamma   90.00
#
_symmetry.space_group_name_H-M   'P 1'
#
loop_
_entity.id
_entity.type
_entity.pdbx_description
1 polymer ?
#
loop_
_entity_poly.entity_id
_entity_poly.type
_entity_poly.pdbx_seq_one_letter_code
_entity_poly.pdbx_strand_id
1 'polypeptide(L)'
;MQLFVKLFINLLFALILNVAVYAEGTSNGGNDFRNTAAEYQEKAKEFGDKGKYDVAALYQRLAEIKLDAANKADQGKWDDIDWSEYEEINEKISKLMHHKK
;
A
#
# COMPACT_ATOMS: atom_id res chain seq x y z
N MET A 1 -31.68 37.78 36.43
CA MET A 1 -30.65 36.70 36.46
C MET A 1 -31.11 35.37 35.83
N GLN A 2 -32.24 35.30 35.11
CA GLN A 2 -32.68 34.08 34.39
C GLN A 2 -32.59 34.17 32.86
N LEU A 3 -32.32 35.35 32.29
CA LEU A 3 -32.15 35.50 30.83
C LEU A 3 -30.73 35.12 30.33
N PHE A 4 -29.71 35.21 31.18
CA PHE A 4 -28.33 34.87 30.79
C PHE A 4 -28.06 33.36 30.70
N VAL A 5 -28.83 32.55 31.43
CA VAL A 5 -28.69 31.08 31.42
C VAL A 5 -29.24 30.45 30.14
N LYS A 6 -30.27 31.08 29.53
CA LYS A 6 -30.86 30.60 28.27
C LYS A 6 -29.99 30.90 27.04
N LEU A 7 -29.12 31.92 27.13
CA LEU A 7 -28.21 32.26 26.03
C LEU A 7 -27.02 31.29 25.94
N PHE A 8 -26.64 30.65 27.05
CA PHE A 8 -25.55 29.66 27.09
C PHE A 8 -25.97 28.26 26.60
N ILE A 9 -27.25 27.91 26.71
CA ILE A 9 -27.75 26.59 26.26
C ILE A 9 -27.81 26.50 24.73
N ASN A 10 -27.99 27.63 24.03
CA ASN A 10 -27.92 27.65 22.56
C ASN A 10 -26.50 27.61 22.00
N LEU A 11 -25.45 27.78 22.82
CA LEU A 11 -24.07 27.74 22.35
C LEU A 11 -23.42 26.34 22.47
N LEU A 12 -24.02 25.43 23.25
CA LEU A 12 -23.46 24.09 23.48
C LEU A 12 -23.95 23.03 22.48
N PHE A 13 -24.96 23.32 21.67
CA PHE A 13 -25.53 22.39 20.68
C PHE A 13 -24.94 22.54 19.27
N ALA A 14 -24.00 23.46 19.06
CA ALA A 14 -23.37 23.70 17.76
C ALA A 14 -22.11 22.83 17.50
N LEU A 15 -21.72 21.97 18.44
CA LEU A 15 -20.38 21.35 18.47
C LEU A 15 -20.36 19.85 18.10
N ILE A 16 -21.49 19.25 17.71
CA ILE A 16 -21.57 17.79 17.44
C ILE A 16 -21.83 17.47 15.96
N LEU A 17 -21.54 18.40 15.04
CA LEU A 17 -21.59 18.14 13.60
C LEU A 17 -20.21 17.88 12.98
N ASN A 18 -19.29 17.28 13.75
CA ASN A 18 -18.15 16.57 13.15
C ASN A 18 -18.62 15.17 12.71
N VAL A 19 -19.54 15.14 11.73
CA VAL A 19 -19.63 13.96 10.88
C VAL A 19 -18.35 14.03 10.03
N ALA A 20 -17.33 13.31 10.48
CA ALA A 20 -16.20 12.98 9.63
C ALA A 20 -16.78 12.19 8.46
N VAL A 21 -17.17 12.92 7.42
CA VAL A 21 -17.34 12.38 6.08
C VAL A 21 -15.94 11.91 5.71
N TYR A 22 -15.67 10.63 5.99
CA TYR A 22 -14.61 9.93 5.30
C TYR A 22 -14.95 10.07 3.84
N ALA A 23 -14.13 10.85 3.14
CA ALA A 23 -14.15 10.88 1.70
C ALA A 23 -14.00 9.42 1.25
N GLU A 24 -15.09 8.81 0.79
CA GLU A 24 -15.06 7.71 -0.18
C GLU A 24 -14.46 8.30 -1.45
N GLY A 25 -13.16 8.62 -1.38
CA GLY A 25 -12.37 8.79 -2.56
C GLY A 25 -12.43 7.45 -3.26
N THR A 26 -12.89 7.46 -4.50
CA THR A 26 -12.70 6.45 -5.55
C THR A 26 -11.20 6.25 -5.82
N SER A 27 -10.45 5.99 -4.76
CA SER A 27 -9.05 5.63 -4.74
C SER A 27 -9.04 4.17 -5.09
N ASN A 28 -8.68 3.85 -6.33
CA ASN A 28 -8.33 2.50 -6.71
C ASN A 28 -7.02 2.13 -6.00
N GLY A 29 -7.05 2.01 -4.67
CA GLY A 29 -5.87 1.95 -3.81
C GLY A 29 -4.89 0.87 -4.21
N GLY A 30 -5.38 -0.27 -4.71
CA GLY A 30 -4.54 -1.36 -5.18
C GLY A 30 -4.01 -1.24 -6.61
N ASN A 31 -4.40 -0.25 -7.43
CA ASN A 31 -4.03 -0.25 -8.85
C ASN A 31 -2.55 -0.04 -9.10
N ASP A 32 -1.91 0.87 -8.38
CA ASP A 32 -0.47 1.09 -8.53
C ASP A 32 0.32 -0.16 -8.11
N PHE A 33 -0.14 -0.84 -7.05
CA PHE A 33 0.44 -2.11 -6.64
C PHE A 33 0.26 -3.19 -7.71
N ARG A 34 -0.91 -3.30 -8.34
CA ARG A 34 -1.14 -4.23 -9.47
C ARG A 34 -0.24 -3.92 -10.67
N ASN A 35 -0.06 -2.65 -11.01
CA ASN A 35 0.83 -2.23 -12.10
C ASN A 35 2.28 -2.63 -11.79
N THR A 36 2.77 -2.35 -10.57
CA THR A 36 4.11 -2.77 -10.17
C THR A 36 4.27 -4.29 -10.14
N ALA A 37 3.23 -5.03 -9.75
CA ALA A 37 3.26 -6.49 -9.80
C ALA A 37 3.46 -7.01 -11.23
N ALA A 38 2.77 -6.41 -12.21
CA ALA A 38 2.95 -6.74 -13.63
C ALA A 38 4.38 -6.47 -14.11
N GLU A 39 4.97 -5.32 -13.75
CA GLU A 39 6.37 -5.03 -14.06
C GLU A 39 7.34 -6.06 -13.46
N TYR A 40 7.08 -6.53 -12.24
CA TYR A 40 7.90 -7.58 -11.63
C TYR A 40 7.72 -8.94 -12.31
N GLN A 41 6.52 -9.27 -12.79
CA GLN A 41 6.31 -10.48 -13.60
C GLN A 41 7.08 -10.40 -14.93
N GLU A 42 7.09 -9.23 -15.58
CA GLU A 42 7.90 -9.02 -16.79
C GLU A 42 9.39 -9.20 -16.51
N LYS A 43 9.90 -8.65 -15.40
CA LYS A 43 11.28 -8.86 -14.97
C LYS A 43 11.56 -10.33 -14.64
N ALA A 44 10.65 -11.02 -13.95
CA ALA A 44 10.80 -12.44 -13.65
C ALA A 44 10.96 -13.25 -14.94
N LYS A 45 10.12 -12.97 -15.94
CA LYS A 45 10.22 -13.58 -17.27
C LYS A 45 11.55 -13.23 -17.95
N GLU A 46 11.94 -11.96 -17.98
CA GLU A 46 13.19 -11.50 -18.60
C GLU A 46 14.43 -12.22 -18.01
N PHE A 47 14.48 -12.33 -16.68
CA PHE A 47 15.58 -13.02 -15.99
C PHE A 47 15.52 -14.54 -16.19
N GLY A 48 14.32 -15.11 -16.28
CA GLY A 48 14.11 -16.52 -16.64
C GLY A 48 14.62 -16.82 -18.05
N ASP A 49 14.28 -15.99 -19.03
CA ASP A 49 14.73 -16.10 -20.43
C ASP A 49 16.28 -15.98 -20.54
N LYS A 50 16.91 -15.28 -19.59
CA LYS A 50 18.38 -15.16 -19.47
C LYS A 50 19.03 -16.29 -18.65
N GLY A 51 18.27 -17.31 -18.23
CA GLY A 51 18.75 -18.41 -17.40
C GLY A 51 19.13 -18.02 -15.97
N LYS A 52 18.74 -16.83 -15.51
CA LYS A 52 19.00 -16.31 -14.15
C LYS A 52 17.81 -16.64 -13.23
N TYR A 53 17.53 -17.94 -13.06
CA TYR A 53 16.32 -18.41 -12.39
C TYR A 53 16.19 -17.94 -10.93
N ASP A 54 17.31 -17.79 -10.20
CA ASP A 54 17.27 -17.29 -8.82
C ASP A 54 16.73 -15.84 -8.76
N VAL A 55 17.17 -14.98 -9.68
CA VAL A 55 16.71 -13.59 -9.76
C VAL A 55 15.26 -13.54 -10.26
N ALA A 56 14.90 -14.41 -11.19
CA ALA A 56 13.53 -14.54 -11.67
C ALA A 56 12.55 -14.90 -10.55
N ALA A 57 12.91 -15.87 -9.70
CA ALA A 57 12.09 -16.28 -8.55
C ALA A 57 11.92 -15.15 -7.53
N LEU A 58 12.96 -14.35 -7.30
CA LEU A 58 12.88 -13.17 -6.42
C LEU A 58 11.91 -12.11 -6.98
N TYR A 59 11.96 -11.83 -8.29
CA TYR A 59 11.00 -10.91 -8.91
C TYR A 59 9.56 -11.45 -8.89
N GLN A 60 9.38 -12.75 -9.10
CA GLN A 60 8.07 -13.38 -8.96
C GLN A 60 7.50 -13.17 -7.55
N ARG A 61 8.34 -13.33 -6.52
CA ARG A 61 7.94 -13.09 -5.12
C ARG A 61 7.60 -11.63 -4.85
N LEU A 62 8.33 -10.67 -5.42
CA LEU A 62 7.98 -9.25 -5.33
C LEU A 62 6.61 -8.95 -5.97
N ALA A 63 6.28 -9.60 -7.07
CA ALA A 63 4.95 -9.46 -7.69
C ALA A 63 3.84 -9.95 -6.76
N GLU A 64 4.02 -11.11 -6.10
CA GLU A 64 3.07 -11.65 -5.12
C GLU A 64 2.85 -10.70 -3.94
N ILE A 65 3.93 -10.14 -3.38
CA ILE A 65 3.85 -9.16 -2.29
C ILE A 65 3.05 -7.93 -2.72
N LYS A 66 3.28 -7.43 -3.94
CA LYS A 66 2.54 -6.29 -4.48
C LYS A 66 1.05 -6.61 -4.68
N LEU A 67 0.70 -7.82 -5.14
CA LEU A 67 -0.70 -8.23 -5.26
C LEU A 67 -1.39 -8.35 -3.90
N ASP A 68 -0.69 -8.85 -2.89
CA ASP A 68 -1.21 -8.89 -1.52
C ASP A 68 -1.41 -7.48 -0.94
N ALA A 69 -0.44 -6.58 -1.15
CA ALA A 69 -0.58 -5.16 -0.81
C ALA A 69 -1.77 -4.51 -1.52
N ALA A 70 -2.02 -4.84 -2.80
CA ALA A 70 -3.18 -4.38 -3.55
C ALA A 70 -4.49 -4.82 -2.90
N ASN A 71 -4.59 -6.09 -2.50
CA ASN A 71 -5.78 -6.63 -1.84
C ASN A 71 -6.03 -5.98 -0.48
N LYS A 72 -4.97 -5.68 0.29
CA LYS A 72 -5.08 -4.96 1.56
C LYS A 72 -5.50 -3.50 1.36
N ALA A 73 -4.92 -2.82 0.37
CA ALA A 73 -5.28 -1.45 0.01
C ALA A 73 -6.75 -1.33 -0.42
N ASP A 74 -7.25 -2.27 -1.24
CA ASP A 74 -8.66 -2.32 -1.64
C ASP A 74 -9.60 -2.54 -0.44
N GLN A 75 -9.11 -3.15 0.64
CA GLN A 75 -9.85 -3.31 1.91
C GLN A 75 -9.68 -2.11 2.86
N GLY A 76 -8.94 -1.07 2.46
CA GLY A 76 -8.60 0.06 3.32
C GLY A 76 -7.60 -0.26 4.43
N LYS A 77 -6.98 -1.45 4.39
CA LYS A 77 -6.03 -1.96 5.40
C LYS A 77 -4.59 -1.54 5.07
N TRP A 78 -4.37 -0.25 4.92
CA TRP A 78 -3.07 0.31 4.54
C TRP A 78 -1.98 0.02 5.59
N ASP A 79 -2.35 0.07 6.86
CA ASP A 79 -1.43 -0.16 7.99
C ASP A 79 -1.06 -1.65 8.17
N ASP A 80 -1.81 -2.57 7.55
CA ASP A 80 -1.56 -4.02 7.62
C ASP A 80 -0.59 -4.50 6.52
N ILE A 81 -0.09 -3.60 5.66
CA ILE A 81 0.85 -3.97 4.60
C ILE A 81 2.27 -4.06 5.17
N ASP A 82 2.79 -5.28 5.25
CA ASP A 82 4.16 -5.57 5.67
C ASP A 82 5.12 -5.52 4.46
N TRP A 83 6.15 -4.69 4.57
CA TRP A 83 7.18 -4.49 3.55
C TRP A 83 8.52 -5.17 3.87
N SER A 84 8.62 -5.88 5.00
CA SER A 84 9.89 -6.46 5.47
C SER A 84 10.48 -7.43 4.42
N GLU A 85 9.65 -8.35 3.91
CA GLU A 85 10.10 -9.30 2.88
C GLU A 85 10.46 -8.59 1.57
N TYR A 86 9.73 -7.52 1.22
CA TYR A 86 10.01 -6.72 0.03
C TYR A 86 11.41 -6.08 0.09
N GLU A 87 11.78 -5.51 1.24
CA GLU A 87 13.09 -4.91 1.45
C GLU A 87 14.21 -5.95 1.36
N GLU A 88 14.05 -7.09 2.04
CA GLU A 88 15.02 -8.19 2.00
C GLU A 88 15.25 -8.71 0.58
N ILE A 89 14.18 -8.87 -0.20
CA ILE A 89 14.31 -9.37 -1.58
C ILE A 89 15.03 -8.34 -2.46
N ASN A 90 14.73 -7.04 -2.32
CA ASN A 90 15.44 -6.01 -3.06
C ASN A 90 16.93 -5.99 -2.73
N GLU A 91 17.31 -6.19 -1.46
CA GLU A 91 18.72 -6.38 -1.10
C GLU A 91 19.34 -7.60 -1.76
N LYS A 92 18.65 -8.76 -1.75
CA LYS A 92 19.12 -10.00 -2.38
C LYS A 92 19.34 -9.80 -3.89
N ILE A 93 18.39 -9.18 -4.58
CA ILE A 93 18.51 -8.84 -6.01
C ILE A 93 19.71 -7.92 -6.23
N SER A 94 19.87 -6.85 -5.43
CA SER A 94 20.99 -5.92 -5.54
C SER A 94 22.33 -6.63 -5.40
N LYS A 95 22.49 -7.49 -4.38
CA LYS A 95 23.70 -8.31 -4.16
C LYS A 95 23.98 -9.20 -5.38
N LEU A 96 22.99 -9.96 -5.85
CA LEU A 96 23.15 -10.87 -7.00
C LEU A 96 23.47 -10.14 -8.32
N MET A 97 22.97 -8.91 -8.49
CA MET A 97 23.19 -8.11 -9.68
C MET A 97 24.53 -7.36 -9.66
N HIS A 98 25.03 -6.96 -8.50
CA HIS A 98 26.28 -6.22 -8.36
C HIS A 98 27.51 -7.13 -8.21
N HIS A 99 27.36 -8.37 -7.77
CA HIS A 99 28.49 -9.30 -7.58
C HIS A 99 28.99 -9.94 -8.89
N LYS A 100 28.32 -9.74 -10.03
CA LYS A 100 28.83 -10.11 -11.35
C LYS A 100 29.73 -9.00 -11.92
N LYS A 101 30.97 -8.91 -11.43
CA LYS A 101 32.09 -8.25 -12.12
C LYS A 101 33.17 -9.26 -12.43
#